data_AF-A0A226HKA6-F1
#
_entry.id   AF-A0A226HKA6-F1
#
_cell.length_a   1.000
_cell.length_b   1.000
_cell.length_c   1.000
_cell.angle_alpha   90.00
_cell.angle_beta   90.00
_cell.angle_gamma   90.00
#
_symmetry.space_group_name_H-M   'P 1'
#
loop_
_entity.id
_entity.type
_entity.pdbx_description
1 polymer ?
#
loop_
_entity_poly.entity_id
_entity_poly.type
_entity_poly.pdbx_seq_one_letter_code
_entity_poly.pdbx_strand_id
1 'polypeptide(L)'
;MSGSKPINEAILKPGKQKLTIRMTPPVDKNYNIGHEIDMENIALKLSINYGEYVLEKVDQFKEALRYELPVQKGKLPYYEVNLEFDAIAPYQNDIEGWQNGADLTKEDKDKLLKEVEEFYKELIGYYDAKNVNSLASKYYKRQFEVAQTNYQTKIYDSQIVADEWVKDVNETRPFIFDQYMLRFYGDGKMVALVKTDKYYINLSTLMREDPKTGKSVWYHMYLHRPKPGAPLEVIR
;
A
#
# COMPACT_ATOMS: atom_id res chain seq x y z
N MET A 1 -0.70 -19.64 -5.10
CA MET A 1 0.19 -18.56 -5.58
C MET A 1 1.37 -18.48 -4.63
N SER A 2 2.58 -18.46 -5.16
CA SER A 2 3.80 -18.10 -4.42
C SER A 2 4.35 -16.81 -5.01
N GLY A 3 5.02 -16.02 -4.19
CA GLY A 3 5.62 -14.77 -4.62
C GLY A 3 6.42 -14.12 -3.51
N SER A 4 7.27 -13.17 -3.87
CA SER A 4 8.02 -12.32 -2.95
C SER A 4 7.68 -10.86 -3.22
N LYS A 5 7.64 -10.05 -2.17
CA LYS A 5 7.43 -8.60 -2.22
C LYS A 5 8.34 -7.92 -1.20
N PRO A 6 8.99 -6.81 -1.55
CA PRO A 6 9.71 -6.01 -0.57
C PRO A 6 8.70 -5.43 0.43
N ILE A 7 9.10 -5.37 1.70
CA ILE A 7 8.28 -4.80 2.79
C ILE A 7 8.92 -3.57 3.43
N ASN A 8 10.06 -3.11 2.88
CA ASN A 8 10.84 -1.99 3.41
C ASN A 8 9.98 -0.72 3.52
N GLU A 9 9.09 -0.50 2.56
CA GLU A 9 8.15 0.62 2.54
C GLU A 9 7.15 0.63 3.71
N ALA A 10 6.98 -0.47 4.43
CA ALA A 10 6.13 -0.54 5.63
C ALA A 10 6.91 -0.41 6.96
N ILE A 11 8.24 -0.52 6.92
CA ILE A 11 9.10 -0.48 8.10
C ILE A 11 9.56 0.97 8.31
N LEU A 12 9.31 1.50 9.50
CA LEU A 12 9.69 2.89 9.86
C LEU A 12 10.97 2.96 10.67
N LYS A 13 11.21 1.96 11.51
CA LYS A 13 12.35 1.90 12.43
C LYS A 13 12.83 0.46 12.61
N PRO A 14 14.10 0.25 12.92
CA PRO A 14 14.63 -1.07 13.22
C PRO A 14 14.10 -1.63 14.54
N GLY A 15 14.39 -2.90 14.77
CA GLY A 15 13.98 -3.66 15.94
C GLY A 15 12.65 -4.37 15.70
N LYS A 16 12.01 -4.73 16.81
CA LYS A 16 10.83 -5.59 16.83
C LYS A 16 9.64 -4.97 16.09
N GLN A 17 9.19 -5.68 15.06
CA GLN A 17 7.98 -5.40 14.29
C GLN A 17 6.90 -6.42 14.62
N LYS A 18 5.64 -6.00 14.46
CA LYS A 18 4.48 -6.88 14.57
C LYS A 18 3.98 -7.25 13.18
N LEU A 19 3.64 -8.52 13.00
CA LEU A 19 3.00 -9.04 11.81
C LEU A 19 1.71 -9.74 12.21
N THR A 20 0.58 -9.28 11.66
CA THR A 20 -0.70 -9.98 11.78
C THR A 20 -1.03 -10.62 10.45
N ILE A 21 -1.19 -11.95 10.45
CA ILE A 21 -1.70 -12.68 9.30
C ILE A 21 -3.18 -12.95 9.58
N ARG A 22 -4.06 -12.42 8.72
CA ARG A 22 -5.50 -12.70 8.76
C ARG A 22 -5.94 -13.39 7.47
N MET A 23 -6.49 -14.58 7.59
CA MET A 23 -7.12 -15.32 6.51
C MET A 23 -8.63 -15.23 6.66
N THR A 24 -9.32 -14.93 5.58
CA THR A 24 -10.79 -14.90 5.50
C THR A 24 -11.29 -16.09 4.67
N PRO A 25 -12.59 -16.42 4.76
CA PRO A 25 -13.20 -17.47 3.94
C PRO A 25 -12.91 -17.27 2.45
N PRO A 26 -12.82 -18.36 1.67
CA PRO A 26 -12.56 -18.29 0.24
C PRO A 26 -13.68 -17.56 -0.47
N VAL A 27 -13.32 -16.88 -1.56
CA VAL A 27 -14.26 -16.24 -2.47
C VAL A 27 -14.55 -17.20 -3.61
N ASP A 28 -15.84 -17.48 -3.87
CA ASP A 28 -16.25 -18.35 -4.97
C ASP A 28 -16.05 -17.68 -6.35
N LYS A 29 -16.30 -18.42 -7.43
CA LYS A 29 -16.19 -17.89 -8.80
C LYS A 29 -17.16 -16.74 -9.12
N ASN A 30 -18.21 -16.59 -8.32
CA ASN A 30 -19.22 -15.55 -8.45
C ASN A 30 -18.94 -14.33 -7.54
N TYR A 31 -17.80 -14.35 -6.86
CA TYR A 31 -17.34 -13.35 -5.89
C TYR A 31 -18.16 -13.30 -4.60
N ASN A 32 -18.80 -14.42 -4.23
CA ASN A 32 -19.40 -14.58 -2.92
C ASN A 32 -18.35 -15.05 -1.93
N ILE A 33 -18.20 -14.32 -0.82
CA ILE A 33 -17.34 -14.72 0.29
C ILE A 33 -18.03 -15.87 1.02
N GLY A 34 -17.32 -16.98 1.21
CA GLY A 34 -17.81 -18.08 2.05
C GLY A 34 -18.01 -17.67 3.50
N HIS A 35 -18.61 -18.54 4.31
CA HIS A 35 -18.79 -18.25 5.74
C HIS A 35 -17.63 -18.74 6.59
N GLU A 36 -16.91 -19.76 6.11
CA GLU A 36 -15.88 -20.43 6.89
C GLU A 36 -14.70 -20.85 6.00
N ILE A 37 -13.54 -20.99 6.63
CA ILE A 37 -12.32 -21.58 6.11
C ILE A 37 -12.31 -23.04 6.57
N ASP A 38 -12.18 -23.96 5.63
CA ASP A 38 -11.88 -25.36 5.95
C ASP A 38 -10.38 -25.50 6.19
N MET A 39 -10.00 -25.63 7.46
CA MET A 39 -8.60 -25.61 7.86
C MET A 39 -7.82 -26.85 7.40
N GLU A 40 -8.51 -27.93 7.03
CA GLU A 40 -7.91 -29.16 6.52
C GLU A 40 -7.48 -29.02 5.05
N ASN A 41 -8.03 -28.04 4.34
CA ASN A 41 -7.84 -27.83 2.90
C ASN A 41 -7.03 -26.58 2.56
N ILE A 42 -6.30 -26.02 3.52
CA ILE A 42 -5.47 -24.83 3.32
C ILE A 42 -4.02 -25.04 3.76
N ALA A 43 -3.13 -24.33 3.10
CA ALA A 43 -1.73 -24.25 3.47
C ALA A 43 -1.26 -22.80 3.32
N LEU A 44 -0.50 -22.33 4.30
CA LEU A 44 0.19 -21.05 4.23
C LEU A 44 1.62 -21.24 4.71
N LYS A 45 2.57 -20.79 3.89
CA LYS A 45 3.98 -20.68 4.25
C LYS A 45 4.40 -19.24 3.99
N LEU A 46 5.03 -18.64 4.98
CA LEU A 46 5.55 -17.28 4.93
C LEU A 46 6.98 -17.30 5.47
N SER A 47 7.88 -16.61 4.79
CA SER A 47 9.16 -16.22 5.39
C SER A 47 9.42 -14.74 5.15
N ILE A 48 10.04 -14.09 6.13
CA ILE A 48 10.63 -12.76 6.01
C ILE A 48 12.13 -12.97 6.00
N ASN A 49 12.76 -12.51 4.94
CA ASN A 49 14.19 -12.62 4.75
C ASN A 49 14.77 -11.23 4.48
N TYR A 50 15.98 -11.01 4.97
CA TYR A 50 16.74 -9.80 4.73
C TYR A 50 18.02 -10.16 3.98
N GLY A 51 18.30 -9.40 2.93
CA GLY A 51 19.54 -9.46 2.17
C GLY A 51 19.56 -8.39 1.09
N GLU A 52 20.71 -8.23 0.46
CA GLU A 52 20.96 -7.24 -0.57
C GLU A 52 20.85 -7.87 -1.96
N TYR A 53 19.74 -7.65 -2.65
CA TYR A 53 19.44 -8.27 -3.95
C TYR A 53 20.52 -8.13 -5.03
N VAL A 54 21.35 -7.08 -4.97
CA VAL A 54 22.41 -6.83 -5.94
C VAL A 54 23.73 -7.53 -5.57
N LEU A 55 23.95 -7.77 -4.27
CA LEU A 55 25.22 -8.31 -3.75
C LEU A 55 25.13 -9.79 -3.35
N GLU A 56 23.93 -10.24 -3.00
CA GLU A 56 23.67 -11.57 -2.44
C GLU A 56 22.67 -12.34 -3.29
N LYS A 57 22.82 -13.66 -3.34
CA LYS A 57 21.79 -14.54 -3.89
C LYS A 57 20.66 -14.70 -2.87
N VAL A 58 19.44 -14.93 -3.36
CA VAL A 58 18.24 -15.06 -2.51
C VAL A 58 18.37 -16.20 -1.48
N ASP A 59 19.08 -17.28 -1.80
CA ASP A 59 19.34 -18.40 -0.89
C ASP A 59 20.36 -18.08 0.22
N GLN A 60 21.06 -16.95 0.11
CA GLN A 60 21.99 -16.43 1.11
C GLN A 60 21.32 -15.44 2.07
N PHE A 61 20.08 -15.01 1.77
CA PHE A 61 19.37 -14.04 2.61
C PHE A 61 19.16 -14.62 4.01
N LYS A 62 19.33 -13.77 5.01
CA LYS A 62 19.09 -14.13 6.40
C LYS A 62 17.59 -14.19 6.66
N GLU A 63 17.13 -15.33 7.13
CA GLU A 63 15.75 -15.49 7.59
C GLU A 63 15.54 -14.77 8.93
N ALA A 64 14.60 -13.83 8.96
CA ALA A 64 14.17 -13.11 10.16
C ALA A 64 12.92 -13.73 10.80
N LEU A 65 12.07 -14.37 9.99
CA LEU A 65 10.86 -15.06 10.43
C LEU A 65 10.52 -16.18 9.45
N ARG A 66 10.09 -17.32 9.98
CA ARG A 66 9.41 -18.36 9.22
C ARG A 66 8.13 -18.74 9.94
N TYR A 67 7.06 -18.85 9.17
CA TYR A 67 5.77 -19.27 9.64
C TYR A 67 5.17 -20.28 8.66
N GLU A 68 4.74 -21.42 9.18
CA GLU A 68 3.91 -22.37 8.47
C GLU A 68 2.62 -22.56 9.26
N LEU A 69 1.48 -22.49 8.57
CA LEU A 69 0.19 -22.75 9.19
C LEU A 69 0.17 -24.18 9.75
N PRO A 70 -0.09 -24.37 11.05
CA PRO A 70 -0.17 -25.70 11.63
C PRO A 70 -1.37 -26.46 11.06
N VAL A 71 -1.19 -27.77 10.87
CA VAL A 71 -2.30 -28.67 10.52
C VAL A 71 -3.31 -28.64 11.66
N GLN A 72 -4.54 -28.24 11.34
CA GLN A 72 -5.63 -28.20 12.29
C GLN A 72 -6.92 -28.61 11.59
N LYS A 73 -7.84 -29.20 12.36
CA LYS A 73 -9.13 -29.69 11.84
C LYS A 73 -10.25 -28.70 12.05
N GLY A 74 -11.30 -28.86 11.26
CA GLY A 74 -12.54 -28.11 11.41
C GLY A 74 -12.58 -26.81 10.62
N LYS A 75 -13.66 -26.06 10.86
CA LYS A 75 -14.02 -24.87 10.11
C LYS A 75 -13.96 -23.63 11.00
N LEU A 76 -13.39 -22.55 10.49
CA LEU A 76 -13.27 -21.28 11.22
C LEU A 76 -13.89 -20.14 10.41
N PRO A 77 -14.60 -19.18 11.04
CA PRO A 77 -15.12 -18.02 10.33
C PRO A 77 -14.00 -17.13 9.78
N TYR A 78 -12.85 -17.10 10.44
CA TYR A 78 -11.59 -16.53 9.97
C TYR A 78 -10.44 -17.13 10.78
N TYR A 79 -9.22 -16.99 10.28
CA TYR A 79 -8.01 -17.36 11.02
C TYR A 79 -7.13 -16.13 11.21
N GLU A 80 -6.57 -15.95 12.40
CA GLU A 80 -5.64 -14.86 12.70
C GLU A 80 -4.48 -15.36 13.56
N VAL A 81 -3.27 -14.94 13.22
CA VAL A 81 -2.08 -15.13 14.05
C VAL A 81 -1.28 -13.84 14.12
N ASN A 82 -0.76 -13.54 15.31
CA ASN A 82 0.12 -12.42 15.57
C ASN A 82 1.53 -12.95 15.78
N LEU A 83 2.47 -12.43 15.00
CA LEU A 83 3.87 -12.81 14.98
C LEU A 83 4.73 -11.56 15.22
N GLU A 84 5.98 -11.78 15.59
CA GLU A 84 6.96 -10.72 15.74
C GLU A 84 8.24 -11.11 15.00
N PHE A 85 8.96 -10.12 14.48
CA PHE A 85 10.28 -10.30 13.88
C PHE A 85 11.12 -9.05 14.10
N ASP A 86 12.44 -9.20 14.11
CA ASP A 86 13.35 -8.06 14.17
C ASP A 86 13.67 -7.57 12.76
N ALA A 87 13.36 -6.32 12.48
CA ALA A 87 13.70 -5.65 11.24
C ALA A 87 14.98 -4.83 11.39
N ILE A 88 15.70 -4.68 10.28
CA ILE A 88 16.67 -3.60 10.14
C ILE A 88 16.11 -2.55 9.18
N ALA A 89 16.38 -1.28 9.48
CA ALA A 89 15.98 -0.15 8.65
C ALA A 89 17.13 0.88 8.61
N PRO A 90 18.20 0.62 7.85
CA PRO A 90 19.31 1.56 7.66
C PRO A 90 18.89 2.99 7.28
N TYR A 91 17.81 3.14 6.50
CA TYR A 91 17.25 4.42 6.05
C TYR A 91 16.49 5.22 7.13
N GLN A 92 16.38 4.71 8.37
CA GLN A 92 15.57 5.35 9.43
C GLN A 92 15.93 6.81 9.73
N ASN A 93 17.17 7.20 9.46
CA ASN A 93 17.67 8.56 9.72
C ASN A 93 17.47 9.48 8.50
N ASP A 94 17.19 8.91 7.33
CA ASP A 94 17.04 9.63 6.07
C ASP A 94 15.58 9.96 5.77
N ILE A 95 14.64 9.20 6.35
CA ILE A 95 13.20 9.36 6.14
C ILE A 95 12.42 9.22 7.43
N GLU A 96 11.41 10.08 7.63
CA GLU A 96 10.53 9.99 8.79
C GLU A 96 9.31 9.09 8.54
N GLY A 97 8.83 9.02 7.30
CA GLY A 97 7.54 8.39 7.00
C GLY A 97 6.38 9.06 7.74
N TRP A 98 5.41 8.25 8.16
CA TRP A 98 4.26 8.69 8.93
C TRP A 98 4.43 8.52 10.45
N GLN A 99 5.64 8.25 10.95
CA GLN A 99 5.85 7.88 12.36
C GLN A 99 5.38 8.97 13.34
N ASN A 100 5.58 10.24 12.99
CA ASN A 100 5.20 11.42 13.78
C ASN A 100 3.83 11.99 13.36
N GLY A 101 3.16 11.33 12.41
CA GLY A 101 1.88 11.78 11.88
C GLY A 101 0.77 11.83 12.93
N ALA A 102 -0.20 12.70 12.69
CA ALA A 102 -1.40 12.80 13.52
C ALA A 102 -2.20 11.49 13.48
N ASP A 103 -2.83 11.14 14.58
CA ASP A 103 -3.78 10.03 14.65
C ASP A 103 -5.12 10.48 14.07
N LEU A 104 -5.36 10.12 12.80
CA LEU A 104 -6.54 10.50 12.03
C LEU A 104 -7.81 9.83 12.56
N THR A 105 -7.71 8.78 13.38
CA THR A 105 -8.88 8.13 13.98
C THR A 105 -9.57 9.01 15.04
N LYS A 106 -8.88 10.07 15.49
CA LYS A 106 -9.40 11.05 16.44
C LYS A 106 -10.05 12.26 15.76
N GLU A 107 -9.99 12.35 14.43
CA GLU A 107 -10.63 13.42 13.67
C GLU A 107 -12.10 13.10 13.37
N ASP A 108 -12.86 14.13 13.00
CA ASP A 108 -14.23 13.96 12.50
C ASP A 108 -14.18 13.20 11.18
N LYS A 109 -14.80 12.00 11.16
CA LYS A 109 -14.72 11.07 10.04
C LYS A 109 -15.33 11.64 8.74
N ASP A 110 -16.41 12.40 8.84
CA ASP A 110 -17.09 12.95 7.67
C ASP A 110 -16.31 14.12 7.07
N LYS A 111 -15.68 14.93 7.93
CA LYS A 111 -14.76 16.00 7.49
C LYS A 111 -13.51 15.42 6.85
N LEU A 112 -12.91 14.39 7.47
CA LEU A 112 -11.73 13.72 6.93
C LEU A 112 -12.03 13.06 5.57
N LEU A 113 -13.17 12.38 5.44
CA LEU A 113 -13.60 11.80 4.16
C LEU A 113 -13.69 12.87 3.06
N LYS A 114 -14.34 14.00 3.34
CA LYS A 114 -14.46 15.11 2.38
C LYS A 114 -13.10 15.68 1.98
N GLU A 115 -12.20 15.91 2.95
CA GLU A 115 -10.84 16.39 2.68
C GLU A 115 -10.06 15.42 1.77
N VAL A 116 -10.18 14.11 2.01
CA VAL A 116 -9.56 13.07 1.18
C VAL A 116 -10.17 13.05 -0.23
N GLU A 117 -11.49 13.12 -0.36
CA GLU A 117 -12.15 13.20 -1.68
C GLU A 117 -11.73 14.45 -2.47
N GLU A 118 -11.61 15.59 -1.79
CA GLU A 118 -11.13 16.84 -2.38
C GLU A 118 -9.69 16.71 -2.86
N PHE A 119 -8.81 16.05 -2.08
CA PHE A 119 -7.45 15.75 -2.48
C PHE A 119 -7.40 14.91 -3.76
N TYR A 120 -8.23 13.86 -3.86
CA TYR A 120 -8.29 13.02 -5.07
C TYR A 120 -8.81 13.83 -6.28
N LYS A 121 -9.83 14.67 -6.09
CA LYS A 121 -10.36 15.56 -7.13
C LYS A 121 -9.31 16.59 -7.59
N GLU A 122 -8.51 17.12 -6.68
CA GLU A 122 -7.38 18.00 -6.98
C GLU A 122 -6.37 17.31 -7.89
N LEU A 123 -5.93 16.08 -7.55
CA LEU A 123 -5.02 15.31 -8.39
C LEU A 123 -5.58 15.07 -9.78
N ILE A 124 -6.84 14.68 -9.87
CA ILE A 124 -7.55 14.50 -11.12
C ILE A 124 -7.56 15.80 -11.95
N GLY A 125 -7.73 16.96 -11.32
CA GLY A 125 -7.61 18.27 -11.97
C GLY A 125 -6.22 18.50 -12.58
N TYR A 126 -5.14 18.02 -11.94
CA TYR A 126 -3.80 18.08 -12.53
C TYR A 126 -3.65 17.16 -13.75
N TYR A 127 -4.30 16.00 -13.74
CA TYR A 127 -4.38 15.14 -14.94
C TYR A 127 -5.11 15.85 -16.09
N ASP A 128 -6.26 16.46 -15.84
CA ASP A 128 -7.02 17.23 -16.84
C ASP A 128 -6.21 18.38 -17.44
N ALA A 129 -5.53 19.13 -16.58
CA ALA A 129 -4.69 20.25 -16.97
C ALA A 129 -3.33 19.82 -17.56
N LYS A 130 -3.03 18.52 -17.60
CA LYS A 130 -1.71 17.96 -17.94
C LYS A 130 -0.56 18.62 -17.15
N ASN A 131 -0.85 19.00 -15.90
CA ASN A 131 0.06 19.74 -15.03
C ASN A 131 1.01 18.78 -14.29
N VAL A 132 2.00 18.29 -15.04
CA VAL A 132 3.01 17.34 -14.55
C VAL A 132 3.72 17.85 -13.29
N ASN A 133 4.08 19.14 -13.25
CA ASN A 133 4.82 19.70 -12.12
C ASN A 133 4.03 19.66 -10.81
N SER A 134 2.73 19.99 -10.86
CA SER A 134 1.88 19.98 -9.67
C SER A 134 1.62 18.56 -9.19
N LEU A 135 1.40 17.63 -10.12
CA LEU A 135 1.25 16.21 -9.83
C LEU A 135 2.53 15.63 -9.21
N ALA A 136 3.68 15.84 -9.84
CA ALA A 136 4.98 15.39 -9.34
C ALA A 136 5.29 15.98 -7.95
N SER A 137 4.95 17.24 -7.71
CA SER A 137 5.13 17.89 -6.40
C SER A 137 4.31 17.22 -5.30
N LYS A 138 3.07 16.79 -5.59
CA LYS A 138 2.22 16.07 -4.62
C LYS A 138 2.78 14.70 -4.26
N TYR A 139 3.44 14.02 -5.20
CA TYR A 139 4.02 12.69 -5.01
C TYR A 139 5.49 12.69 -4.59
N TYR A 140 6.18 13.84 -4.64
CA TYR A 140 7.64 13.92 -4.46
C TYR A 140 8.12 13.25 -3.17
N LYS A 141 7.48 13.57 -2.03
CA LYS A 141 7.85 12.97 -0.74
C LYS A 141 7.74 11.46 -0.77
N ARG A 142 6.61 10.91 -1.22
CA ARG A 142 6.43 9.47 -1.40
C ARG A 142 7.52 8.86 -2.28
N GLN A 143 7.78 9.45 -3.45
CA GLN A 143 8.79 8.91 -4.38
C GLN A 143 10.19 8.92 -3.76
N PHE A 144 10.55 10.00 -3.05
CA PHE A 144 11.80 10.09 -2.33
C PHE A 144 11.91 8.98 -1.27
N GLU A 145 10.89 8.79 -0.42
CA GLU A 145 10.94 7.76 0.61
C GLU A 145 10.96 6.33 0.04
N VAL A 146 10.18 6.06 -1.01
CA VAL A 146 10.21 4.77 -1.73
C VAL A 146 11.60 4.50 -2.30
N ALA A 147 12.26 5.51 -2.88
CA ALA A 147 13.62 5.37 -3.39
C ALA A 147 14.64 5.06 -2.28
N GLN A 148 14.55 5.75 -1.13
CA GLN A 148 15.42 5.50 0.02
C GLN A 148 15.21 4.10 0.60
N THR A 149 13.96 3.69 0.83
CA THR A 149 13.63 2.36 1.41
C THR A 149 14.05 1.19 0.52
N ASN A 150 14.08 1.39 -0.80
CA ASN A 150 14.51 0.40 -1.78
C ASN A 150 15.98 0.53 -2.19
N TYR A 151 16.76 1.39 -1.51
CA TYR A 151 18.19 1.61 -1.78
C TYR A 151 18.48 1.94 -3.25
N GLN A 152 17.64 2.77 -3.85
CA GLN A 152 17.84 3.22 -5.22
C GLN A 152 19.02 4.22 -5.26
N THR A 153 20.20 3.74 -5.65
CA THR A 153 21.47 4.50 -5.61
C THR A 153 21.77 5.28 -6.88
N LYS A 154 21.06 5.02 -7.99
CA LYS A 154 21.28 5.74 -9.26
C LYS A 154 20.21 6.80 -9.48
N ILE A 155 20.68 8.01 -9.81
CA ILE A 155 19.92 9.12 -10.42
C ILE A 155 19.24 8.72 -11.77
N TYR A 156 19.52 7.52 -12.29
CA TYR A 156 19.01 6.97 -13.56
C TYR A 156 17.48 7.03 -13.71
N ASP A 157 16.73 7.22 -12.62
CA ASP A 157 15.27 7.25 -12.65
C ASP A 157 14.64 8.64 -12.65
N SER A 158 15.35 9.74 -12.40
CA SER A 158 14.67 11.05 -12.32
C SER A 158 14.01 11.46 -13.65
N GLN A 159 14.71 11.25 -14.77
CA GLN A 159 14.15 11.47 -16.10
C GLN A 159 13.12 10.41 -16.47
N ILE A 160 13.34 9.13 -16.10
CA ILE A 160 12.36 8.05 -16.37
C ILE A 160 11.06 8.32 -15.62
N VAL A 161 11.14 8.68 -14.34
CA VAL A 161 9.99 9.08 -13.52
C VAL A 161 9.31 10.30 -14.12
N ALA A 162 10.07 11.31 -14.55
CA ALA A 162 9.50 12.47 -15.23
C ALA A 162 8.78 12.08 -16.55
N ASP A 163 9.40 11.23 -17.36
CA ASP A 163 8.83 10.72 -18.62
C ASP A 163 7.58 9.87 -18.37
N GLU A 164 7.58 9.07 -17.28
CA GLU A 164 6.42 8.32 -16.82
C GLU A 164 5.29 9.26 -16.42
N TRP A 165 5.54 10.33 -15.66
CA TRP A 165 4.52 11.33 -15.34
C TRP A 165 3.99 12.03 -16.60
N VAL A 166 4.86 12.40 -17.54
CA VAL A 166 4.46 13.01 -18.82
C VAL A 166 3.60 12.05 -19.62
N LYS A 167 3.98 10.78 -19.69
CA LYS A 167 3.16 9.74 -20.34
C LYS A 167 1.82 9.59 -19.63
N ASP A 168 1.84 9.50 -18.30
CA ASP A 168 0.69 9.22 -17.46
C ASP A 168 -0.40 10.30 -17.58
N VAL A 169 -0.02 11.59 -17.70
CA VAL A 169 -0.99 12.69 -17.94
C VAL A 169 -1.50 12.78 -19.38
N ASN A 170 -0.87 12.08 -20.33
CA ASN A 170 -1.29 12.04 -21.73
C ASN A 170 -2.14 10.81 -22.07
N GLU A 171 -2.33 9.90 -21.11
CA GLU A 171 -3.25 8.77 -21.21
C GLU A 171 -4.68 9.15 -20.82
N THR A 172 -5.60 8.17 -20.80
CA THR A 172 -6.96 8.36 -20.30
C THR A 172 -6.94 8.86 -18.86
N ARG A 173 -7.67 9.93 -18.59
CA ARG A 173 -7.77 10.53 -17.26
C ARG A 173 -8.23 9.50 -16.21
N PRO A 174 -7.61 9.48 -15.01
CA PRO A 174 -8.16 8.73 -13.91
C PRO A 174 -9.49 9.32 -13.39
N PHE A 175 -10.21 8.51 -12.63
CA PHE A 175 -11.45 8.85 -11.94
C PHE A 175 -11.50 8.16 -10.57
N ILE A 176 -12.42 8.61 -9.72
CA ILE A 176 -12.75 7.97 -8.44
C ILE A 176 -13.89 6.99 -8.73
N PHE A 177 -13.71 5.72 -8.39
CA PHE A 177 -14.77 4.72 -8.50
C PHE A 177 -15.82 4.92 -7.41
N ASP A 178 -17.12 4.86 -7.75
CA ASP A 178 -18.20 5.31 -6.85
C ASP A 178 -18.44 4.46 -5.59
N GLN A 179 -18.14 3.15 -5.62
CA GLN A 179 -18.30 2.29 -4.44
C GLN A 179 -16.98 2.17 -3.68
N TYR A 180 -16.79 3.06 -2.70
CA TYR A 180 -15.58 3.12 -1.89
C TYR A 180 -15.86 3.45 -0.42
N MET A 181 -14.82 3.26 0.40
CA MET A 181 -14.80 3.67 1.80
C MET A 181 -13.46 4.30 2.16
N LEU A 182 -13.47 5.16 3.17
CA LEU A 182 -12.26 5.60 3.86
C LEU A 182 -11.71 4.45 4.70
N ARG A 183 -10.42 4.13 4.53
CA ARG A 183 -9.72 3.13 5.32
C ARG A 183 -8.48 3.69 5.98
N PHE A 184 -8.27 3.31 7.24
CA PHE A 184 -7.10 3.67 8.04
C PHE A 184 -5.98 2.63 7.92
N TYR A 185 -4.75 3.12 7.93
CA TYR A 185 -3.51 2.36 7.88
C TYR A 185 -2.49 2.96 8.86
N GLY A 186 -1.37 2.26 9.09
CA GLY A 186 -0.26 2.78 9.90
C GLY A 186 -0.67 3.17 11.33
N ASP A 187 -1.48 2.33 11.98
CA ASP A 187 -2.07 2.58 13.30
C ASP A 187 -2.84 3.90 13.38
N GLY A 188 -3.65 4.19 12.36
CA GLY A 188 -4.51 5.37 12.31
C GLY A 188 -3.84 6.63 11.77
N LYS A 189 -2.56 6.58 11.40
CA LYS A 189 -1.80 7.75 10.92
C LYS A 189 -1.92 7.99 9.42
N MET A 190 -2.43 7.01 8.69
CA MET A 190 -2.62 7.10 7.25
C MET A 190 -4.05 6.74 6.87
N VAL A 191 -4.52 7.30 5.75
CA VAL A 191 -5.80 6.96 5.15
C VAL A 191 -5.70 6.78 3.64
N ALA A 192 -6.61 5.98 3.08
CA ALA A 192 -6.83 5.86 1.65
C ALA A 192 -8.31 5.65 1.36
N LEU A 193 -8.75 6.03 0.16
CA LEU A 193 -10.06 5.61 -0.37
C LEU A 193 -9.88 4.29 -1.12
N VAL A 194 -10.60 3.27 -0.66
CA VAL A 194 -10.52 1.92 -1.23
C VAL A 194 -11.87 1.43 -1.70
N LYS A 195 -11.86 0.66 -2.78
CA LYS A 195 -13.03 0.06 -3.42
C LYS A 195 -13.70 -0.94 -2.48
N THR A 196 -15.03 -0.96 -2.53
CA THR A 196 -15.89 -1.88 -1.76
C THR A 196 -16.69 -2.81 -2.67
N ASP A 197 -16.52 -2.73 -3.99
CA ASP A 197 -17.15 -3.68 -4.90
C ASP A 197 -16.56 -5.08 -4.72
N LYS A 198 -17.37 -6.07 -5.09
CA LYS A 198 -17.06 -7.49 -4.85
C LYS A 198 -15.83 -8.01 -5.60
N TYR A 199 -15.38 -7.31 -6.65
CA TYR A 199 -14.32 -7.79 -7.54
C TYR A 199 -12.94 -7.30 -7.12
N TYR A 200 -12.88 -6.07 -6.60
CA TYR A 200 -11.64 -5.32 -6.41
C TYR A 200 -11.56 -4.71 -5.00
N ILE A 201 -12.14 -5.41 -4.02
CA ILE A 201 -12.16 -4.96 -2.63
C ILE A 201 -10.75 -4.57 -2.17
N ASN A 202 -10.65 -3.41 -1.51
CA ASN A 202 -9.40 -2.84 -0.98
C ASN A 202 -8.41 -2.29 -2.02
N LEU A 203 -8.67 -2.39 -3.32
CA LEU A 203 -7.89 -1.64 -4.31
C LEU A 203 -8.20 -0.14 -4.22
N SER A 204 -7.27 0.70 -4.69
CA SER A 204 -7.49 2.15 -4.72
C SER A 204 -8.74 2.49 -5.53
N THR A 205 -9.49 3.48 -5.06
CA THR A 205 -10.59 4.03 -5.86
C THR A 205 -10.11 4.92 -7.01
N LEU A 206 -8.89 5.47 -6.93
CA LEU A 206 -8.30 6.26 -8.00
C LEU A 206 -7.80 5.31 -9.08
N MET A 207 -8.47 5.29 -10.23
CA MET A 207 -8.16 4.36 -11.31
C MET A 207 -8.44 4.97 -12.68
N ARG A 208 -7.89 4.36 -13.72
CA ARG A 208 -8.29 4.61 -15.10
C ARG A 208 -8.60 3.29 -15.80
N GLU A 209 -9.40 3.37 -16.84
CA GLU A 209 -9.71 2.25 -17.72
C GLU A 209 -9.36 2.62 -19.16
N ASP A 210 -8.62 1.77 -19.85
CA ASP A 210 -8.37 1.92 -21.28
C ASP A 210 -9.68 1.61 -22.03
N PRO A 211 -10.29 2.59 -22.73
CA PRO A 211 -11.57 2.41 -23.39
C PRO A 211 -11.52 1.41 -24.55
N LYS A 212 -10.33 1.09 -25.08
CA LYS A 212 -10.16 0.14 -26.18
C LYS A 212 -9.98 -1.29 -25.69
N THR A 213 -9.26 -1.47 -24.58
CA THR A 213 -8.88 -2.80 -24.09
C THR A 213 -9.64 -3.23 -22.83
N GLY A 214 -10.33 -2.31 -22.16
CA GLY A 214 -10.96 -2.52 -20.86
C GLY A 214 -9.95 -2.73 -19.73
N LYS A 215 -8.65 -2.52 -19.98
CA LYS A 215 -7.61 -2.71 -18.96
C LYS A 215 -7.67 -1.57 -17.94
N SER A 216 -7.73 -1.95 -16.67
CA SER A 216 -7.72 -1.01 -15.54
C SER A 216 -6.32 -0.84 -14.95
N VAL A 217 -6.00 0.39 -14.56
CA VAL A 217 -4.82 0.74 -13.77
C VAL A 217 -5.27 1.45 -12.51
N TRP A 218 -4.77 1.01 -11.36
CA TRP A 218 -5.09 1.57 -10.03
C TRP A 218 -3.92 2.36 -9.47
N TYR A 219 -4.20 3.55 -8.94
CA TYR A 219 -3.23 4.46 -8.34
C TYR A 219 -3.28 4.29 -6.83
N HIS A 220 -2.46 3.38 -6.29
CA HIS A 220 -2.34 3.21 -4.85
C HIS A 220 -1.83 4.51 -4.21
N MET A 221 -2.58 5.01 -3.23
CA MET A 221 -2.28 6.27 -2.58
C MET A 221 -2.64 6.19 -1.10
N TYR A 222 -1.66 6.51 -0.27
CA TYR A 222 -1.85 6.72 1.16
C TYR A 222 -1.62 8.21 1.44
N LEU A 223 -2.52 8.79 2.21
CA LEU A 223 -2.41 10.15 2.70
C LEU A 223 -2.15 10.13 4.19
N HIS A 224 -1.28 11.02 4.66
CA HIS A 224 -1.06 11.23 6.08
C HIS A 224 -1.06 12.71 6.41
N ARG A 225 -1.22 13.01 7.70
CA ARG A 225 -1.07 14.36 8.23
C ARG A 225 0.22 14.43 9.05
N PRO A 226 1.23 15.23 8.66
CA PRO A 226 2.52 15.26 9.36
C PRO A 226 2.44 15.67 10.83
N LYS A 227 1.46 16.51 11.15
CA LYS A 227 1.13 16.95 12.52
C LYS A 227 -0.34 17.39 12.58
N PRO A 228 -0.97 17.45 13.77
CA PRO A 228 -2.35 17.89 13.90
C PRO A 228 -2.59 19.24 13.19
N GLY A 229 -3.63 19.29 12.34
CA GLY A 229 -4.03 20.47 11.58
C GLY A 229 -3.17 20.85 10.37
N ALA A 230 -2.04 20.18 10.08
CA ALA A 230 -1.32 20.37 8.81
C ALA A 230 -2.13 19.78 7.65
N PRO A 231 -1.98 20.20 6.38
CA PRO A 231 -2.66 19.55 5.25
C PRO A 231 -2.31 18.06 5.10
N LEU A 232 -3.19 17.28 4.47
CA LEU A 232 -2.86 15.93 4.01
C LEU A 232 -1.80 15.96 2.90
N GLU A 233 -0.87 15.00 2.93
CA GLU A 233 0.13 14.80 1.89
C GLU A 233 0.31 13.31 1.56
N VAL A 234 0.79 13.02 0.34
CA VAL A 234 1.02 11.65 -0.10
C VAL A 234 2.23 11.05 0.59
N ILE A 235 2.09 9.82 1.07
CA ILE A 235 3.16 9.04 1.71
C ILE A 235 3.26 7.63 1.12
N ARG A 236 4.37 6.95 1.39
CA ARG A 236 4.61 5.57 0.95
C ARG A 236 3.66 4.57 1.62
#